data_AF-A0A438E8S2-F1
#
_entry.id   AF-A0A438E8S2-F1
#
_cell.length_a   1.000
_cell.length_b   1.000
_cell.length_c   1.000
_cell.angle_alpha   90.00
_cell.angle_beta   90.00
_cell.angle_gamma   90.00
#
_symmetry.space_group_name_H-M   'P 1'
#
loop_
_entity.id
_entity.type
_entity.pdbx_description
1 polymer ?
#
loop_
_entity_poly.entity_id
_entity_poly.type
_entity_poly.pdbx_seq_one_letter_code
_entity_poly.pdbx_strand_id
1 'polypeptide(L)'
;MTQGDEVEDMSILLEEVKRQIPSITAVSSGAIASDYQRFRVENVCSRLGLVSLAYLWKQDQSLLLQEMVTNGIVAITVKGKKGPLKLDS
;
A
#
# COMPACT_ATOMS: atom_id res chain seq x y z
N MET A 1 2.99 3.28 -21.16
CA MET A 1 2.87 3.46 -19.70
C MET A 1 3.77 2.40 -19.05
N THR A 2 5.08 2.64 -18.99
CA THR A 2 5.79 3.38 -17.93
C THR A 2 5.87 2.61 -16.61
N GLN A 3 6.48 1.42 -16.65
CA GLN A 3 6.90 0.70 -15.45
C GLN A 3 8.08 1.46 -14.81
N GLY A 4 7.77 2.55 -14.09
CA GLY A 4 8.76 3.47 -13.52
C GLY A 4 8.19 4.85 -13.20
N ASP A 5 7.19 5.33 -13.96
CA ASP A 5 6.58 6.66 -13.74
C ASP A 5 6.01 6.78 -12.34
N GLU A 6 5.08 5.87 -11.97
CA GLU A 6 4.31 6.01 -10.73
C GLU A 6 5.20 6.09 -9.48
N VAL A 7 6.38 5.49 -9.55
CA VAL A 7 7.36 5.48 -8.46
C VAL A 7 8.13 6.78 -8.42
N GLU A 8 8.50 7.32 -9.58
CA GLU A 8 9.15 8.62 -9.65
C GLU A 8 8.17 9.76 -9.34
N ASP A 9 6.94 9.68 -9.82
CA ASP A 9 5.83 10.58 -9.45
C ASP A 9 5.63 10.60 -7.93
N MET A 10 5.62 9.42 -7.29
CA MET A 10 5.56 9.31 -5.84
C MET A 10 6.80 9.92 -5.16
N SER A 11 7.99 9.75 -5.75
CA SER A 11 9.22 10.37 -5.23
C SER A 11 9.15 11.89 -5.26
N ILE A 12 8.74 12.48 -6.39
CA ILE A 12 8.59 13.92 -6.55
C ILE A 12 7.56 14.47 -5.55
N LEU A 13 6.41 13.78 -5.42
CA LEU A 13 5.37 14.18 -4.47
C LEU A 13 5.88 14.15 -3.02
N LEU A 14 6.53 13.07 -2.61
CA LEU A 14 7.02 12.92 -1.23
C LEU A 14 8.19 13.86 -0.92
N GLU A 15 9.02 14.19 -1.91
CA GLU A 15 10.06 15.20 -1.77
C GLU A 15 9.46 16.58 -1.51
N GLU A 16 8.41 16.95 -2.23
CA GLU A 16 7.71 18.22 -2.01
C GLU A 16 7.02 18.27 -0.63
N VAL A 17 6.37 17.18 -0.21
CA VAL A 17 5.80 17.08 1.15
C VAL A 17 6.90 17.23 2.21
N LYS A 18 8.07 16.62 2.00
CA LYS A 18 9.21 16.75 2.92
C LYS A 18 9.76 18.18 2.97
N ARG A 19 9.79 18.90 1.84
CA ARG A 19 10.18 20.33 1.83
C ARG A 19 9.18 21.19 2.61
N GLN A 20 7.88 20.93 2.46
CA GLN A 20 6.83 21.69 3.14
C GLN A 20 6.71 21.34 4.63
N ILE A 21 7.00 20.09 5.00
CA ILE A 21 6.90 19.58 6.36
C ILE A 21 8.22 18.85 6.71
N PRO A 22 9.29 19.59 7.08
CA PRO A 22 10.60 18.99 7.32
C PRO A 22 10.66 17.99 8.48
N SER A 23 9.65 18.00 9.37
CA SER A 23 9.55 17.09 10.51
C SER A 23 8.96 15.73 10.18
N ILE A 24 8.52 15.46 8.94
CA ILE A 24 8.05 14.12 8.58
C ILE A 24 9.19 13.12 8.63
N THR A 25 8.89 11.92 9.12
CA THR A 25 9.90 10.85 9.27
C THR A 25 9.47 9.54 8.62
N ALA A 26 8.20 9.40 8.24
CA ALA A 26 7.65 8.15 7.76
C ALA A 26 6.48 8.34 6.79
N VAL A 27 6.23 7.30 6.00
CA VAL A 27 5.07 7.17 5.10
C VAL A 27 4.37 5.86 5.44
N SER A 28 3.06 5.93 5.73
CA SER A 28 2.24 4.74 5.90
C SER A 28 1.57 4.35 4.58
N SER A 29 1.61 3.06 4.24
CA SER A 29 1.01 2.51 3.02
C SER A 29 0.01 1.40 3.34
N GLY A 30 -1.04 1.30 2.53
CA GLY A 30 -2.08 0.28 2.63
C GLY A 30 -1.77 -1.01 1.86
N ALA A 31 -0.49 -1.35 1.66
CA ALA A 31 -0.13 -2.62 1.00
C ALA A 31 -0.51 -3.80 1.92
N ILE A 32 -1.39 -4.69 1.45
CA ILE A 32 -1.89 -5.83 2.24
C ILE A 32 -1.12 -7.12 1.92
N ALA A 33 -1.20 -7.61 0.67
CA ALA A 33 -0.61 -8.90 0.30
C ALA A 33 0.52 -8.78 -0.75
N SER A 34 0.65 -7.63 -1.40
CA SER A 34 1.56 -7.46 -2.53
C SER A 34 2.95 -7.00 -2.06
N ASP A 35 3.95 -7.87 -2.20
CA ASP A 35 5.36 -7.53 -2.01
C ASP A 35 5.81 -6.43 -2.97
N TYR A 36 5.34 -6.50 -4.22
CA TYR A 36 5.66 -5.49 -5.24
C TYR A 36 5.21 -4.09 -4.81
N GLN A 37 3.98 -3.93 -4.32
CA GLN A 37 3.48 -2.64 -3.83
C GLN A 37 4.30 -2.12 -2.64
N ARG A 38 4.57 -2.98 -1.66
CA ARG A 38 5.40 -2.63 -0.50
C ARG A 38 6.78 -2.14 -0.94
N PHE A 39 7.47 -2.90 -1.80
CA PHE A 39 8.82 -2.58 -2.22
C PHE A 39 8.91 -1.28 -3.03
N ARG A 40 7.89 -0.91 -3.82
CA ARG A 40 7.88 0.38 -4.52
C ARG A 40 7.85 1.55 -3.55
N VAL A 41 7.01 1.49 -2.51
CA VAL A 41 6.97 2.52 -1.45
C VAL A 41 8.28 2.56 -0.66
N GLU A 42 8.79 1.39 -0.28
CA GLU A 42 10.04 1.27 0.48
C GLU A 42 11.25 1.83 -0.29
N ASN A 43 11.32 1.61 -1.60
CA ASN A 43 12.37 2.16 -2.45
C ASN A 43 12.40 3.70 -2.44
N VAL A 44 11.24 4.35 -2.57
CA VAL A 44 11.13 5.81 -2.53
C VAL A 44 11.45 6.36 -1.14
N CYS A 45 10.89 5.74 -0.10
CA CYS A 45 11.15 6.16 1.28
C CYS A 45 12.63 6.08 1.62
N SER A 46 13.31 5.00 1.20
CA SER A 46 14.76 4.83 1.39
C SER A 46 15.58 5.95 0.76
N ARG A 47 15.27 6.34 -0.49
CA ARG A 47 15.93 7.47 -1.18
C ARG A 47 15.75 8.80 -0.46
N LEU A 48 14.59 9.01 0.16
CA LEU A 48 14.25 10.26 0.85
C LEU A 48 14.58 10.22 2.35
N GLY A 49 15.16 9.15 2.87
CA GLY A 49 15.45 8.99 4.30
C GLY A 49 14.18 8.96 5.17
N LEU A 50 13.08 8.45 4.64
CA LEU A 50 11.80 8.23 5.34
C LEU A 50 11.66 6.75 5.69
N VAL A 51 10.93 6.46 6.76
CA VAL A 51 10.54 5.09 7.15
C VAL A 51 9.28 4.67 6.40
N SER A 52 9.31 3.53 5.70
CA SER A 52 8.11 2.93 5.10
C SER A 52 7.36 2.08 6.13
N LEU A 53 6.11 2.42 6.41
CA LEU A 53 5.24 1.72 7.36
C LEU A 53 4.14 0.97 6.61
N ALA A 54 4.27 -0.35 6.52
CA ALA A 54 3.31 -1.23 5.85
C ALA A 54 2.67 -2.19 6.88
N TYR A 55 1.91 -1.65 7.83
CA TYR A 55 1.39 -2.41 8.98
C TYR A 55 0.47 -3.58 8.61
N LEU A 56 -0.25 -3.46 7.48
CA LEU A 56 -1.18 -4.49 7.03
C LEU A 56 -0.51 -5.59 6.19
N TRP A 57 0.79 -5.42 5.88
CA TRP A 57 1.49 -6.30 4.96
C TRP A 57 1.68 -7.70 5.55
N LYS A 58 1.26 -8.72 4.81
CA LYS A 58 1.33 -10.14 5.18
C LYS A 58 0.62 -10.49 6.49
N GLN A 59 -0.34 -9.66 6.93
CA GLN A 59 -1.30 -10.07 7.95
C GLN A 59 -2.18 -11.21 7.41
N ASP A 60 -2.76 -12.01 8.32
CA ASP A 60 -3.76 -13.00 7.95
C ASP A 60 -4.97 -12.29 7.31
N GLN A 61 -5.32 -12.67 6.09
CA GLN A 61 -6.33 -11.95 5.32
C GLN A 61 -7.74 -12.10 5.90
N SER A 62 -8.04 -13.23 6.54
CA SER A 62 -9.35 -13.49 7.12
C SER A 62 -9.53 -12.67 8.38
N LEU A 63 -8.52 -12.66 9.25
CA LEU A 63 -8.50 -11.85 10.46
C LEU A 63 -8.54 -10.36 10.13
N LEU A 64 -7.71 -9.90 9.19
CA LEU A 64 -7.70 -8.51 8.78
C LEU A 64 -9.07 -8.08 8.22
N LEU A 65 -9.71 -8.91 7.40
CA LEU A 65 -11.05 -8.62 6.90
C LEU A 65 -12.08 -8.55 8.04
N GLN A 66 -12.02 -9.47 9.01
CA GLN A 66 -12.88 -9.42 10.19
C GLN A 66 -12.65 -8.15 11.02
N GLU A 67 -11.41 -7.72 11.20
CA GLU A 67 -11.07 -6.47 11.88
C GLU A 67 -11.63 -5.25 11.13
N MET A 68 -11.51 -5.22 9.79
CA MET A 68 -12.08 -4.15 8.97
C MET A 68 -13.60 -4.06 9.16
N VAL A 69 -14.30 -5.20 9.18
CA VAL A 69 -15.74 -5.26 9.43
C VAL A 69 -16.08 -4.82 10.86
N THR A 70 -15.33 -5.31 11.84
CA THR A 70 -15.55 -5.00 13.27
C THR A 70 -15.33 -3.51 13.57
N ASN A 71 -14.36 -2.88 12.91
CA ASN A 71 -14.10 -1.44 13.02
C ASN A 71 -15.07 -0.57 12.18
N GLY A 72 -16.07 -1.18 11.55
CA GLY A 72 -17.11 -0.45 10.81
C GLY A 72 -16.65 0.18 9.50
N ILE A 73 -15.59 -0.36 8.86
CA ILE A 73 -15.15 0.13 7.55
C ILE A 73 -16.24 -0.14 6.51
N VAL A 74 -16.76 0.92 5.91
CA VAL A 74 -17.75 0.83 4.82
C VAL A 74 -17.01 0.64 3.50
N ALA A 75 -17.00 -0.61 3.00
CA ALA A 75 -16.38 -0.95 1.72
C ALA A 75 -17.42 -0.96 0.59
N ILE A 76 -17.11 -0.28 -0.51
CA ILE A 76 -17.90 -0.30 -1.75
C ILE A 76 -17.09 -1.05 -2.81
N THR A 77 -17.62 -2.18 -3.28
CA THR A 77 -16.96 -2.94 -4.36
C THR A 77 -17.22 -2.26 -5.70
N VAL A 78 -16.17 -1.73 -6.33
CA VAL A 78 -16.26 -1.05 -7.63
C VAL A 78 -16.01 -2.01 -8.80
N LYS A 79 -15.02 -2.90 -8.67
CA LYS A 79 -14.65 -3.86 -9.72
C LYS A 79 -13.97 -5.07 -9.11
N GLY A 80 -14.38 -6.26 -9.53
CA GLY A 80 -13.74 -7.52 -9.15
C GLY A 80 -13.30 -8.32 -10.37
N LYS A 81 -12.15 -9.00 -10.27
CA LYS A 81 -11.80 -10.11 -11.16
C LYS A 81 -11.83 -11.39 -10.33
N LYS A 82 -12.75 -12.30 -10.65
CA LYS A 82 -12.71 -13.69 -10.17
C LYS A 82 -12.26 -14.56 -11.35
N GLY A 83 -11.23 -15.38 -11.13
CA GLY A 83 -10.93 -16.50 -12.01
C GLY A 83 -12.00 -17.59 -11.89
N PRO A 84 -12.01 -18.61 -12.77
CA PRO A 84 -12.90 -19.74 -12.59
C PRO A 84 -12.61 -20.38 -11.23
N LEU A 85 -13.62 -20.40 -10.36
CA LEU A 85 -13.61 -21.19 -9.13
C LEU A 85 -13.51 -22.65 -9.57
N LYS A 86 -12.33 -23.27 -9.39
CA LYS A 86 -12.24 -24.72 -9.46
C LYS A 86 -12.99 -25.23 -8.24
N LEU A 87 -14.18 -25.79 -8.48
CA LEU A 87 -14.87 -26.62 -7.52
C LEU A 87 -13.99 -27.86 -7.32
N ASP A 88 -13.30 -27.88 -6.20
CA ASP A 88 -12.70 -29.06 -5.61
C ASP A 88 -13.82 -30.10 -5.36
N SER A 89 -13.70 -31.22 -6.08
CA SER A 89 -14.50 -32.44 -5.97
C SER A 89 -14.05 -33.32 -4.82
#